data_AF-A0A8T7LC29-F1
#
_entry.id   AF-A0A8T7LC29-F1
#
_cell.length_a   1.000
_cell.length_b   1.000
_cell.length_c   1.000
_cell.angle_alpha   90.00
_cell.angle_beta   90.00
_cell.angle_gamma   90.00
#
_symmetry.space_group_name_H-M   'P 1'
#
loop_
_entity.id
_entity.type
_entity.pdbx_description
1 polymer ?
#
loop_
_entity_poly.entity_id
_entity_poly.type
_entity_poly.pdbx_seq_one_letter_code
_entity_poly.pdbx_strand_id
1 'polypeptide(L)'
;MTNEVVANHYSIELSRATFDWSLDQGRLRFLGAPAALFQLGPSLMRAWQSLAEELGIPLFRLLIAHSASEGAGKDYWEAVASQEGTFEEAFAIRSDAMSAAGWGRFELALFDPEQHRAIVRVHNPWELEMQRGQQTSWGCPYLQGTIAGLFSHIFGVACRAEEAKLIPDGDETFLELQVYRSERTFADELAALREVQAYERQKRMIDELAARTLELEQANEERLRLQEQVITMQAQILAEVSTPLIPLNDKVLLMPLVGAFDSQRTQLTVERLLHGVAERRATVVILDITGVPIVDTHVASALMQAAQAVRLLGAQVVLTGIRPEVAQTLVGMGVSLQGIASRGTLQSGIEYANSIQ
;
A
#
# COMPACT_ATOMS: atom_id res chain seq x y z
N MET A 1 12.56 -42.47 49.74
CA MET A 1 13.15 -41.36 48.97
C MET A 1 14.38 -40.89 49.72
N THR A 2 15.57 -41.16 49.19
CA THR A 2 16.84 -40.70 49.75
C THR A 2 17.31 -39.53 48.91
N ASN A 3 17.07 -38.30 49.39
CA ASN A 3 17.64 -37.10 48.79
C ASN A 3 19.11 -37.02 49.24
N GLU A 4 20.05 -37.40 48.38
CA GLU A 4 21.46 -37.08 48.60
C GLU A 4 21.71 -35.64 48.17
N VAL A 5 21.87 -34.75 49.15
CA VAL A 5 22.28 -33.36 48.92
C VAL A 5 23.80 -33.31 48.97
N VAL A 6 24.43 -33.33 47.80
CA VAL A 6 25.86 -33.02 47.64
C VAL A 6 25.94 -31.62 47.02
N ALA A 7 26.41 -30.64 47.79
CA ALA A 7 26.74 -29.26 47.38
C ALA A 7 26.02 -28.70 46.12
N ASN A 8 24.92 -27.95 46.30
CA ASN A 8 24.17 -27.24 45.24
C ASN A 8 23.67 -28.10 44.06
N HIS A 9 23.81 -29.41 44.13
CA HIS A 9 23.19 -30.38 43.25
C HIS A 9 21.96 -30.99 43.93
N TYR A 10 20.86 -31.04 43.21
CA TYR A 10 19.60 -31.63 43.65
C TYR A 10 19.15 -32.63 42.60
N SER A 11 18.86 -33.86 43.02
CA SER A 11 18.28 -34.87 42.15
C SER A 11 17.03 -35.44 42.82
N ILE A 12 15.95 -35.55 42.05
CA ILE A 12 14.72 -36.23 42.48
C ILE A 12 14.25 -37.17 41.38
N GLU A 13 13.79 -38.34 41.80
CA GLU A 13 13.11 -39.28 40.92
C GLU A 13 11.61 -39.24 41.23
N LEU A 14 10.81 -38.83 40.24
CA LEU A 14 9.36 -38.77 40.31
C LEU A 14 8.79 -39.68 39.22
N SER A 15 8.12 -40.76 39.62
CA SER A 15 7.52 -41.72 38.70
C SER A 15 8.47 -42.17 37.57
N ARG A 16 9.70 -42.55 37.94
CA ARG A 16 10.78 -42.97 37.02
C ARG A 16 11.30 -41.87 36.07
N ALA A 17 10.87 -40.62 36.26
CA ALA A 17 11.51 -39.46 35.66
C ALA A 17 12.55 -38.88 36.60
N THR A 18 13.76 -38.65 36.09
CA THR A 18 14.82 -37.98 36.84
C THR A 18 14.83 -36.50 36.52
N PHE A 19 14.91 -35.68 37.57
CA PHE A 19 15.18 -34.26 37.46
C PHE A 19 16.45 -33.95 38.23
N ASP A 20 17.42 -33.37 37.52
CA ASP A 20 18.73 -33.05 38.07
C ASP A 20 18.99 -31.54 37.93
N TRP A 21 19.07 -30.84 39.06
CA TRP A 21 19.42 -29.42 39.12
C TRP A 21 20.86 -29.25 39.59
N SER A 22 21.65 -28.47 38.86
CA SER A 22 22.95 -27.97 39.28
C SER A 22 22.85 -26.46 39.36
N LEU A 23 22.67 -25.93 40.58
CA LEU A 23 22.42 -24.50 40.78
C LEU A 23 23.67 -23.65 40.55
N ASP A 24 24.85 -24.22 40.81
CA ASP A 24 26.16 -23.64 40.53
C ASP A 24 26.41 -23.45 39.02
N GLN A 25 25.91 -24.36 38.18
CA GLN A 25 26.01 -24.25 36.71
C GLN A 25 24.78 -23.61 36.07
N GLY A 26 23.71 -23.36 36.83
CA GLY A 26 22.42 -22.88 36.31
C GLY A 26 21.75 -23.86 35.34
N ARG A 27 21.89 -25.17 35.56
CA ARG A 27 21.39 -26.21 34.66
C ARG A 27 20.30 -27.05 35.30
N LEU A 28 19.26 -27.35 34.52
CA LEU A 28 18.27 -28.39 34.79
C LEU A 28 18.42 -29.47 33.71
N ARG A 29 18.35 -30.73 34.12
CA ARG A 29 18.16 -31.86 33.20
C ARG A 29 16.90 -32.62 33.57
N PHE A 30 16.12 -32.98 32.56
CA PHE A 30 14.94 -33.83 32.69
C PHE A 30 15.21 -35.09 31.87
N LEU A 31 15.10 -36.26 32.49
CA LEU A 31 15.42 -37.56 31.87
C LEU A 31 16.83 -37.59 31.25
N GLY A 32 17.78 -36.90 31.88
CA GLY A 32 19.15 -36.79 31.39
C GLY A 32 19.34 -35.84 30.20
N ALA A 33 18.30 -35.19 29.66
CA ALA A 33 18.44 -34.17 28.63
C ALA A 33 18.43 -32.76 29.25
N PRO A 34 19.21 -31.78 28.74
CA PRO A 34 19.09 -30.38 29.17
C PRO A 34 17.65 -29.87 29.02
N ALA A 35 17.14 -29.22 30.06
CA ALA A 35 15.77 -28.72 30.10
C ALA A 35 15.71 -27.33 30.74
N ALA A 36 14.60 -26.64 30.48
CA ALA A 36 14.27 -25.35 31.08
C ALA A 36 12.81 -25.35 31.51
N LEU A 37 12.49 -24.62 32.58
CA LEU A 37 11.12 -24.45 33.04
C LEU A 37 10.56 -23.12 32.53
N PHE A 38 9.36 -23.18 31.95
CA PHE A 38 8.62 -22.00 31.54
C PHE A 38 7.30 -21.94 32.30
N GLN A 39 6.96 -20.76 32.82
CA GLN A 39 5.61 -20.51 33.31
C GLN A 39 4.65 -20.47 32.12
N LEU A 40 3.58 -21.28 32.19
CA LEU A 40 2.54 -21.35 31.15
C LEU A 40 1.96 -19.95 30.90
N GLY A 41 1.49 -19.29 31.96
CA GLY A 41 1.10 -17.88 31.94
C GLY A 41 2.01 -17.05 32.85
N PRO A 42 2.48 -15.86 32.41
CA PRO A 42 2.17 -15.20 31.13
C PRO A 42 3.24 -15.40 30.04
N SER A 43 4.35 -16.09 30.32
CA SER A 43 5.53 -16.12 29.44
C SER A 43 5.32 -16.97 28.19
N LEU A 44 4.99 -18.26 28.34
CA LEU A 44 4.84 -19.16 27.20
C LEU A 44 3.60 -18.80 26.37
N MET A 45 2.50 -18.48 27.05
CA MET A 45 1.26 -18.04 26.42
C MET A 45 1.46 -16.84 25.49
N ARG A 46 2.15 -15.78 25.94
CA ARG A 46 2.39 -14.60 25.08
C ARG A 46 3.22 -14.93 23.84
N ALA A 47 4.25 -15.76 23.99
CA ALA A 47 5.09 -16.15 22.87
C ALA A 47 4.29 -16.90 21.80
N TRP A 48 3.43 -17.83 22.23
CA TRP A 48 2.61 -18.63 21.31
C TRP A 48 1.44 -17.82 20.74
N GLN A 49 0.85 -16.93 21.53
CA GLN A 49 -0.23 -16.06 21.08
C GLN A 49 0.20 -15.16 19.93
N SER A 50 1.33 -14.46 20.08
CA SER A 50 1.84 -13.61 19.01
C SER A 50 2.12 -14.40 17.73
N LEU A 51 2.62 -15.63 17.86
CA LEU A 51 2.85 -16.50 16.70
C LEU A 51 1.55 -16.97 16.05
N ALA A 52 0.53 -17.32 16.86
CA ALA A 52 -0.77 -17.74 16.37
C ALA A 52 -1.54 -16.61 15.67
N GLU A 53 -1.41 -15.38 16.17
CA GLU A 53 -2.01 -14.16 15.58
C GLU A 53 -1.37 -13.84 14.21
N GLU A 54 -0.04 -13.87 14.11
CA GLU A 54 0.69 -13.56 12.87
C GLU A 54 0.48 -14.63 11.77
N LEU A 55 0.47 -15.91 12.14
CA LEU A 55 0.36 -17.01 11.17
C LEU A 55 -1.08 -17.38 10.83
N GLY A 56 -2.02 -17.00 11.69
CA GLY A 56 -3.37 -17.58 11.73
C GLY A 56 -3.37 -18.98 12.35
N ILE A 57 -4.43 -19.28 13.10
CA ILE A 57 -4.59 -20.52 13.87
C ILE A 57 -4.36 -21.80 13.04
N PRO A 58 -4.88 -21.94 11.80
CA PRO A 58 -4.69 -23.19 11.05
C PRO A 58 -3.22 -23.50 10.75
N LEU A 59 -2.45 -22.51 10.30
CA LEU A 59 -1.03 -22.70 9.98
C LEU A 59 -0.20 -22.88 11.25
N PHE A 60 -0.47 -22.09 12.28
CA PHE A 60 0.17 -22.21 13.58
C PHE A 60 0.02 -23.64 14.15
N ARG A 61 -1.21 -24.15 14.22
CA ARG A 61 -1.49 -25.50 14.73
C ARG A 61 -0.71 -26.56 13.96
N LEU A 62 -0.75 -26.48 12.62
CA LEU A 62 -0.11 -27.48 11.77
C LEU A 62 1.42 -27.46 11.90
N LEU A 63 2.03 -26.27 12.01
CA LEU A 63 3.47 -26.13 12.22
C LEU A 63 3.93 -26.71 13.55
N ILE A 64 3.22 -26.38 14.63
CA ILE A 64 3.54 -26.89 15.97
C ILE A 64 3.35 -28.42 16.00
N ALA A 65 2.26 -28.94 15.44
CA ALA A 65 2.00 -30.38 15.38
C ALA A 65 3.06 -31.12 14.55
N HIS A 66 3.47 -30.57 13.40
CA HIS A 66 4.52 -31.15 12.58
C HIS A 66 5.85 -31.24 13.35
N SER A 67 6.28 -30.12 13.95
CA SER A 67 7.53 -30.07 14.70
C SER A 67 7.53 -31.03 15.90
N ALA A 68 6.42 -31.08 16.64
CA ALA A 68 6.27 -32.02 17.76
C ALA A 68 6.27 -33.49 17.30
N SER A 69 5.69 -33.79 16.13
CA SER A 69 5.67 -35.16 15.58
C SER A 69 7.06 -35.69 15.24
N GLU A 70 7.97 -34.82 14.80
CA GLU A 70 9.35 -35.21 14.46
C GLU A 70 10.17 -35.54 15.71
N GLY A 71 9.95 -34.81 16.81
CA GLY A 71 10.65 -35.01 18.08
C GLY A 71 10.13 -36.21 18.88
N ALA A 72 8.85 -36.56 18.77
CA ALA A 72 8.24 -37.62 19.57
C ALA A 72 8.82 -39.02 19.31
N GLY A 73 9.15 -39.31 18.04
CA GLY A 73 9.74 -40.58 17.64
C GLY A 73 11.21 -40.76 18.05
N LYS A 74 11.94 -39.67 18.35
CA LYS A 74 13.38 -39.71 18.66
C LYS A 74 13.73 -39.41 20.11
N ASP A 75 13.05 -38.44 20.73
CA ASP A 75 13.54 -37.88 22.00
C ASP A 75 12.71 -38.31 23.21
N TYR A 76 11.40 -38.53 23.03
CA TYR A 76 10.48 -38.72 24.15
C TYR A 76 9.94 -40.13 24.28
N TRP A 77 9.71 -40.90 23.22
CA TRP A 77 9.05 -42.20 23.32
C TRP A 77 9.85 -43.37 22.76
N GLU A 78 11.07 -43.12 22.26
CA GLU A 78 11.96 -44.15 21.70
C GLU A 78 12.26 -45.28 22.71
N ALA A 79 12.38 -44.93 23.99
CA ALA A 79 12.58 -45.90 25.07
C ALA A 79 11.38 -46.85 25.27
N VAL A 80 10.16 -46.45 24.92
CA VAL A 80 8.93 -47.26 25.08
C VAL A 80 8.93 -48.48 24.15
N ALA A 81 9.50 -48.34 22.96
CA ALA A 81 9.65 -49.46 22.03
C ALA A 81 10.78 -50.44 22.42
N SER A 82 11.66 -50.05 23.34
CA SER A 82 12.87 -50.80 23.74
C SER A 82 12.76 -51.53 25.08
N GLN A 83 11.64 -51.38 25.80
CA GLN A 83 11.43 -52.05 27.09
C GLN A 83 10.87 -53.47 26.90
N GLU A 84 11.28 -54.40 27.77
CA GLU A 84 10.63 -55.71 27.89
C GLU A 84 9.22 -55.51 28.48
N GLY A 85 8.17 -55.86 27.73
CA GLY A 85 6.76 -55.70 28.14
C GLY A 85 5.82 -55.48 26.95
N THR A 86 4.52 -55.23 27.20
CA THR A 86 3.60 -54.80 26.13
C THR A 86 3.70 -53.30 25.88
N PHE A 87 3.23 -52.84 24.71
CA PHE A 87 3.23 -51.41 24.38
C PHE A 87 2.43 -50.58 25.41
N GLU A 88 1.31 -51.11 25.88
CA GLU A 88 0.44 -50.46 26.87
C GLU A 88 1.14 -50.26 28.21
N GLU A 89 1.90 -51.25 28.67
CA GLU A 89 2.71 -51.15 29.89
C GLU A 89 3.81 -50.10 29.76
N ALA A 90 4.54 -50.12 28.64
CA ALA A 90 5.58 -49.15 28.36
C ALA A 90 5.00 -47.73 28.17
N PHE A 91 3.82 -47.60 27.55
CA PHE A 91 3.09 -46.35 27.41
C PHE A 91 2.68 -45.79 28.78
N ALA A 92 2.16 -46.63 29.69
CA ALA A 92 1.79 -46.21 31.03
C ALA A 92 2.99 -45.70 31.84
N ILE A 93 4.11 -46.44 31.83
CA ILE A 93 5.34 -46.04 32.51
C ILE A 93 5.83 -44.67 32.03
N ARG A 94 5.83 -44.46 30.71
CA ARG A 94 6.32 -43.21 30.13
C ARG A 94 5.32 -42.06 30.32
N SER A 95 4.03 -42.35 30.31
CA SER A 95 2.97 -41.40 30.65
C SER A 95 3.13 -40.85 32.05
N ASP A 96 3.52 -41.68 33.02
CA ASP A 96 3.77 -41.22 34.40
C ASP A 96 4.97 -40.25 34.46
N ALA A 97 6.04 -40.53 33.72
CA ALA A 97 7.20 -39.65 33.62
C ALA A 97 6.85 -38.29 32.99
N MET A 98 6.03 -38.27 31.94
CA MET A 98 5.55 -37.03 31.31
C MET A 98 4.58 -36.26 32.22
N SER A 99 3.77 -36.98 33.01
CA SER A 99 2.90 -36.38 34.03
C SER A 99 3.71 -35.66 35.09
N ALA A 100 4.85 -36.21 35.52
CA ALA A 100 5.77 -35.56 36.45
C ALA A 100 6.36 -34.24 35.91
N ALA A 101 6.47 -34.10 34.59
CA ALA A 101 6.88 -32.86 33.91
C ALA A 101 5.72 -31.86 33.70
N GLY A 102 4.50 -32.19 34.12
CA GLY A 102 3.35 -31.30 34.03
C GLY A 102 2.66 -31.26 32.66
N TRP A 103 2.84 -32.29 31.82
CA TRP A 103 2.21 -32.33 30.49
C TRP A 103 0.71 -32.67 30.55
N GLY A 104 0.23 -33.13 31.70
CA GLY A 104 -1.06 -33.78 31.88
C GLY A 104 -0.89 -35.28 32.11
N ARG A 105 -1.94 -35.94 32.59
CA ARG A 105 -1.97 -37.39 32.80
C ARG A 105 -2.51 -38.08 31.56
N PHE A 106 -1.75 -39.00 31.00
CA PHE A 106 -2.12 -39.72 29.78
C PHE A 106 -2.76 -41.08 30.10
N GLU A 107 -3.77 -41.45 29.32
CA GLU A 107 -4.49 -42.72 29.40
C GLU A 107 -4.67 -43.27 27.98
N LEU A 108 -4.26 -44.51 27.75
CA LEU A 108 -4.49 -45.22 26.50
C LEU A 108 -5.85 -45.93 26.56
N ALA A 109 -6.89 -45.27 26.06
CA ALA A 109 -8.26 -45.78 26.11
C ALA A 109 -8.55 -46.84 25.03
N LEU A 110 -7.83 -46.79 23.91
CA LEU A 110 -7.91 -47.78 22.83
C LEU A 110 -6.54 -47.92 22.17
N PHE A 111 -6.13 -49.15 21.88
CA PHE A 111 -5.00 -49.46 21.03
C PHE A 111 -5.35 -50.62 20.10
N ASP A 112 -5.43 -50.33 18.80
CA ASP A 112 -5.75 -51.28 17.74
C ASP A 112 -4.70 -51.16 16.62
N PRO A 113 -3.60 -51.94 16.71
CA PRO A 113 -2.53 -51.91 15.72
C PRO A 113 -2.95 -52.49 14.36
N GLU A 114 -3.93 -53.39 14.31
CA GLU A 114 -4.40 -53.97 13.05
C GLU A 114 -5.13 -52.94 12.19
N GLN A 115 -5.93 -52.09 12.83
CA GLN A 115 -6.64 -50.99 12.14
C GLN A 115 -5.84 -49.69 12.11
N HIS A 116 -4.66 -49.64 12.72
CA HIS A 116 -3.86 -48.42 12.94
C HIS A 116 -4.67 -47.32 13.63
N ARG A 117 -5.37 -47.69 14.71
CA ARG A 117 -6.21 -46.78 15.49
C ARG A 117 -5.80 -46.78 16.96
N ALA A 118 -5.85 -45.62 17.59
CA ALA A 118 -5.69 -45.50 19.03
C ALA A 118 -6.54 -44.35 19.56
N ILE A 119 -6.85 -44.37 20.85
CA ILE A 119 -7.48 -43.25 21.55
C ILE A 119 -6.64 -42.96 22.78
N VAL A 120 -6.11 -41.74 22.85
CA VAL A 120 -5.35 -41.26 24.01
C VAL A 120 -6.15 -40.15 24.67
N ARG A 121 -6.36 -40.26 25.98
CA ARG A 121 -6.93 -39.20 26.79
C ARG A 121 -5.84 -38.50 27.56
N VAL A 122 -5.84 -37.17 27.52
CA VAL A 122 -4.92 -36.34 28.30
C VAL A 122 -5.75 -35.54 29.29
N HIS A 123 -5.59 -35.85 30.57
CA HIS A 123 -6.24 -35.17 31.68
C HIS A 123 -5.39 -33.97 32.09
N ASN A 124 -6.02 -32.80 32.25
CA ASN A 124 -5.39 -31.53 32.57
C ASN A 124 -4.23 -31.18 31.59
N PRO A 125 -4.48 -31.17 30.27
CA PRO A 125 -3.44 -30.91 29.29
C PRO A 125 -2.92 -29.47 29.42
N TRP A 126 -1.59 -29.34 29.47
CA TRP A 126 -0.92 -28.07 29.73
C TRP A 126 -1.24 -26.97 28.70
N GLU A 127 -1.46 -27.34 27.42
CA GLU A 127 -1.78 -26.38 26.36
C GLU A 127 -3.14 -25.71 26.59
N LEU A 128 -4.14 -26.44 27.11
CA LEU A 128 -5.43 -25.85 27.48
C LEU A 128 -5.32 -25.00 28.74
N GLU A 129 -4.54 -25.45 29.72
CA GLU A 129 -4.31 -24.69 30.95
C GLU A 129 -3.63 -23.35 30.64
N MET A 130 -2.65 -23.35 29.74
CA MET A 130 -1.97 -22.15 29.26
C MET A 130 -2.93 -21.13 28.64
N GLN A 131 -3.97 -21.61 27.96
CA GLN A 131 -4.97 -20.79 27.26
C GLN A 131 -6.20 -20.44 28.14
N ARG A 132 -6.19 -20.80 29.43
CA ARG A 132 -7.34 -20.57 30.32
C ARG A 132 -7.68 -19.07 30.40
N GLY A 133 -8.95 -18.74 30.18
CA GLY A 133 -9.46 -17.36 30.20
C GLY A 133 -9.25 -16.57 28.90
N GLN A 134 -8.71 -17.19 27.84
CA GLN A 134 -8.56 -16.55 26.53
C GLN A 134 -9.86 -16.61 25.72
N GLN A 135 -10.08 -15.59 24.89
CA GLN A 135 -11.28 -15.51 24.05
C GLN A 135 -11.25 -16.50 22.88
N THR A 136 -10.06 -16.79 22.37
CA THR A 136 -9.85 -17.70 21.25
C THR A 136 -8.88 -18.79 21.68
N SER A 137 -9.25 -20.05 21.47
CA SER A 137 -8.38 -21.21 21.70
C SER A 137 -7.86 -21.72 20.37
N TRP A 138 -6.57 -22.04 20.32
CA TRP A 138 -5.94 -22.76 19.22
C TRP A 138 -5.78 -24.24 19.52
N GLY A 139 -6.42 -24.79 20.56
CA GLY A 139 -6.38 -26.21 20.96
C GLY A 139 -4.99 -26.69 21.41
N CYS A 140 -4.67 -27.98 21.17
CA CYS A 140 -3.45 -28.63 21.68
C CYS A 140 -2.55 -29.19 20.57
N PRO A 141 -2.04 -28.36 19.66
CA PRO A 141 -1.28 -28.83 18.51
C PRO A 141 0.02 -29.56 18.89
N TYR A 142 0.66 -29.21 20.02
CA TYR A 142 1.90 -29.88 20.42
C TYR A 142 1.63 -31.30 20.93
N LEU A 143 0.62 -31.48 21.79
CA LEU A 143 0.17 -32.80 22.23
C LEU A 143 -0.34 -33.62 21.04
N GLN A 144 -1.12 -33.00 20.15
CA GLN A 144 -1.61 -33.61 18.91
C GLN A 144 -0.45 -34.15 18.06
N GLY A 145 0.55 -33.32 17.80
CA GLY A 145 1.74 -33.68 17.03
C GLY A 145 2.55 -34.79 17.69
N THR A 146 2.76 -34.68 19.01
CA THR A 146 3.51 -35.67 19.79
C THR A 146 2.86 -37.06 19.70
N ILE A 147 1.55 -37.13 19.92
CA ILE A 147 0.80 -38.40 19.85
C ILE A 147 0.76 -38.92 18.41
N ALA A 148 0.51 -38.05 17.42
CA ALA A 148 0.53 -38.46 16.02
C ALA A 148 1.90 -39.02 15.60
N GLY A 149 3.00 -38.39 16.02
CA GLY A 149 4.37 -38.83 15.74
C GLY A 149 4.69 -40.18 16.39
N LEU A 150 4.35 -40.35 17.67
CA LEU A 150 4.49 -41.62 18.39
C LEU A 150 3.79 -42.76 17.65
N PHE A 151 2.49 -42.63 17.38
CA PHE A 151 1.75 -43.70 16.72
C PHE A 151 2.14 -43.89 15.27
N SER A 152 2.63 -42.85 14.58
CA SER A 152 3.22 -43.05 13.25
C SER A 152 4.45 -43.96 13.29
N HIS A 153 5.27 -43.81 14.33
CA HIS A 153 6.42 -44.68 14.56
C HIS A 153 5.98 -46.11 14.92
N ILE A 154 5.05 -46.25 15.87
CA ILE A 154 4.57 -47.56 16.36
C ILE A 154 3.85 -48.36 15.26
N PHE A 155 2.99 -47.70 14.48
CA PHE A 155 2.25 -48.34 13.41
C PHE A 155 3.04 -48.46 12.10
N GLY A 156 4.18 -47.79 11.97
CA GLY A 156 4.99 -47.77 10.75
C GLY A 156 4.31 -47.11 9.55
N VAL A 157 3.27 -46.31 9.78
CA VAL A 157 2.50 -45.59 8.75
C VAL A 157 2.28 -44.15 9.19
N ALA A 158 2.03 -43.23 8.27
CA ALA A 158 1.68 -41.86 8.64
C ALA A 158 0.35 -41.85 9.41
N CYS A 159 0.34 -41.21 10.59
CA CYS A 159 -0.84 -41.04 11.42
C CYS A 159 -1.17 -39.57 11.69
N ARG A 160 -2.43 -39.33 12.05
CA ARG A 160 -2.90 -38.10 12.67
C ARG A 160 -3.53 -38.42 14.01
N ALA A 161 -3.52 -37.43 14.88
CA ALA A 161 -4.33 -37.41 16.09
C ALA A 161 -5.34 -36.27 15.92
N GLU A 162 -6.63 -36.52 16.06
CA GLU A 162 -7.67 -35.50 16.01
C GLU A 162 -8.20 -35.21 17.41
N GLU A 163 -8.38 -33.93 17.72
CA GLU A 163 -8.97 -33.48 18.98
C GLU A 163 -10.50 -33.68 18.90
N ALA A 164 -11.00 -34.79 19.46
CA ALA A 164 -12.38 -35.20 19.25
C ALA A 164 -13.36 -34.63 20.29
N LYS A 165 -12.91 -34.42 21.53
CA LYS A 165 -13.80 -33.92 22.59
C LYS A 165 -13.04 -33.24 23.74
N LEU A 166 -13.52 -32.05 24.09
CA LEU A 166 -13.34 -31.40 25.38
C LEU A 166 -14.57 -31.73 26.21
N ILE A 167 -14.47 -32.67 27.14
CA ILE A 167 -15.57 -32.94 28.08
C ILE A 167 -15.21 -32.27 29.40
N PRO A 168 -15.97 -31.28 29.86
CA PRO A 168 -15.92 -30.89 31.26
C PRO A 168 -16.52 -32.05 32.09
N ASP A 169 -15.69 -32.68 32.93
CA ASP A 169 -16.13 -33.65 33.94
C ASP A 169 -15.85 -33.06 35.33
N GLY A 170 -16.81 -32.30 35.86
CA GLY A 170 -16.62 -31.54 37.10
C GLY A 170 -15.54 -30.46 36.95
N ASP A 171 -14.50 -30.51 37.78
CA ASP A 171 -13.34 -29.60 37.75
C ASP A 171 -12.20 -30.10 36.81
N GLU A 172 -12.31 -31.31 36.25
CA GLU A 172 -11.28 -31.88 35.36
C GLU A 172 -11.63 -31.64 33.88
N THR A 173 -10.63 -31.19 33.12
CA THR A 173 -10.72 -31.10 31.65
C THR A 173 -9.88 -32.22 31.07
N PHE A 174 -10.49 -33.09 30.25
CA PHE A 174 -9.74 -34.05 29.47
C PHE A 174 -9.90 -33.82 27.97
N LEU A 175 -8.78 -33.96 27.27
CA LEU A 175 -8.67 -33.93 25.83
C LEU A 175 -8.62 -35.36 25.31
N GLU A 176 -9.56 -35.74 24.45
CA GLU A 176 -9.48 -37.00 23.72
C GLU A 176 -8.83 -36.80 22.35
N LEU A 177 -7.71 -37.49 22.12
CA LEU A 177 -6.96 -37.55 20.87
C LEU A 177 -7.25 -38.88 20.17
N GLN A 178 -7.97 -38.82 19.05
CA GLN A 178 -8.28 -39.98 18.23
C GLN A 178 -7.22 -40.14 17.15
N VAL A 179 -6.48 -41.23 17.23
CA VAL A 179 -5.40 -41.56 16.29
C VAL A 179 -5.92 -42.44 15.18
N TYR A 180 -5.57 -42.08 13.94
CA TYR A 180 -5.88 -42.84 12.75
C TYR A 180 -4.78 -42.70 11.69
N ARG A 181 -4.70 -43.70 10.80
CA ARG A 181 -3.85 -43.64 9.61
C ARG A 181 -4.28 -42.51 8.67
N SER A 182 -3.31 -41.73 8.21
CA SER A 182 -3.50 -40.69 7.19
C SER A 182 -2.75 -41.02 5.91
N GLU A 183 -3.30 -40.61 4.77
CA GLU A 183 -2.64 -40.70 3.46
C GLU A 183 -1.64 -39.56 3.23
N ARG A 184 -1.73 -38.49 4.02
CA ARG A 184 -0.87 -37.31 3.91
C ARG A 184 0.03 -37.22 5.13
N THR A 185 1.27 -36.76 4.93
CA THR A 185 2.17 -36.38 6.02
C THR A 185 1.92 -34.93 6.45
N PHE A 186 2.39 -34.55 7.64
CA PHE A 186 2.29 -33.16 8.10
C PHE A 186 2.98 -32.20 7.13
N ALA A 187 4.08 -32.65 6.51
CA ALA A 187 4.79 -31.90 5.47
C ALA A 187 3.91 -31.67 4.23
N ASP A 188 3.14 -32.67 3.79
CA ASP A 188 2.23 -32.54 2.62
C ASP A 188 1.07 -31.58 2.89
N GLU A 189 0.53 -31.58 4.10
CA GLU A 189 -0.51 -30.64 4.51
C GLU A 189 0.05 -29.21 4.63
N LEU A 190 1.24 -29.07 5.19
CA LEU A 190 1.91 -27.78 5.36
C LEU A 190 2.27 -27.15 4.01
N ALA A 191 2.76 -27.95 3.07
CA ALA A 191 3.03 -27.52 1.70
C ALA A 191 1.75 -27.00 1.03
N ALA A 192 0.66 -27.78 1.08
CA ALA A 192 -0.60 -27.37 0.48
C ALA A 192 -1.20 -26.12 1.13
N LEU A 193 -1.14 -26.01 2.46
CA LEU A 193 -1.66 -24.83 3.16
C LEU A 193 -0.85 -23.57 2.80
N ARG A 194 0.48 -23.69 2.70
CA ARG A 194 1.35 -22.59 2.26
C ARG A 194 1.07 -22.17 0.82
N GLU A 195 0.79 -23.11 -0.08
CA GLU A 195 0.38 -22.82 -1.45
C GLU A 195 -0.94 -22.05 -1.50
N VAL A 196 -1.96 -22.50 -0.76
CA VAL A 196 -3.25 -21.80 -0.66
C VAL A 196 -3.06 -20.38 -0.14
N GLN A 197 -2.31 -20.19 0.96
CA GLN A 197 -2.04 -18.86 1.51
C GLN A 197 -1.19 -17.97 0.58
N ALA A 198 -0.27 -18.55 -0.19
CA ALA A 198 0.50 -17.81 -1.18
C ALA A 198 -0.39 -17.33 -2.32
N TYR A 199 -1.27 -18.21 -2.81
CA TYR A 199 -2.25 -17.87 -3.85
C TYR A 199 -3.22 -16.78 -3.38
N GLU A 200 -3.77 -16.89 -2.16
CA GLU A 200 -4.66 -15.88 -1.60
C GLU A 200 -3.98 -14.52 -1.43
N ARG A 201 -2.73 -14.51 -0.94
CA ARG A 201 -1.93 -13.27 -0.83
C ARG A 201 -1.67 -12.65 -2.19
N GLN A 202 -1.28 -13.45 -3.18
CA GLN A 202 -1.05 -12.98 -4.54
C GLN A 202 -2.33 -12.39 -5.15
N LYS A 203 -3.48 -13.05 -4.96
CA LYS A 203 -4.78 -12.57 -5.43
C LYS A 203 -5.14 -11.21 -4.81
N ARG A 204 -5.00 -11.06 -3.48
CA ARG A 204 -5.26 -9.78 -2.80
C ARG A 204 -4.38 -8.66 -3.34
N MET A 205 -3.10 -8.94 -3.59
CA MET A 205 -2.17 -7.94 -4.14
C MET A 205 -2.54 -7.52 -5.56
N ILE A 206 -3.01 -8.46 -6.39
CA ILE A 206 -3.52 -8.15 -7.74
C ILE A 206 -4.77 -7.28 -7.65
N ASP A 207 -5.72 -7.61 -6.77
CA ASP A 207 -6.96 -6.85 -6.58
C ASP A 207 -6.66 -5.42 -6.09
N GLU A 208 -5.71 -5.27 -5.15
CA GLU A 208 -5.26 -3.96 -4.65
C GLU A 208 -4.54 -3.13 -5.73
N LEU A 209 -3.67 -3.76 -6.53
CA LEU A 209 -3.00 -3.10 -7.64
C LEU A 209 -4.00 -2.63 -8.70
N ALA A 210 -5.02 -3.43 -9.00
CA ALA A 210 -6.09 -3.05 -9.93
C ALA A 210 -6.88 -1.84 -9.42
N ALA A 211 -7.25 -1.83 -8.12
CA ALA A 211 -7.92 -0.69 -7.49
C ALA A 211 -7.06 0.58 -7.56
N ARG A 212 -5.76 0.47 -7.24
CA ARG A 212 -4.84 1.60 -7.28
C ARG A 212 -4.59 2.12 -8.69
N THR A 213 -4.57 1.23 -9.68
CA THR A 213 -4.42 1.60 -11.09
C THR A 213 -5.63 2.44 -11.54
N LEU A 214 -6.85 2.02 -11.19
CA LEU A 214 -8.06 2.75 -11.50
C LEU A 214 -8.08 4.15 -10.85
N GLU A 215 -7.68 4.27 -9.58
CA GLU A 215 -7.55 5.56 -8.90
C GLU A 215 -6.57 6.51 -9.61
N LEU A 216 -5.43 5.97 -10.06
CA LEU A 216 -4.41 6.75 -10.77
C LEU A 216 -4.88 7.20 -12.15
N GLU A 217 -5.62 6.36 -12.87
CA GLU A 217 -6.22 6.71 -14.16
C GLU A 217 -7.21 7.86 -13.99
N GLN A 218 -8.12 7.77 -13.02
CA GLN A 218 -9.09 8.84 -12.72
C GLN A 218 -8.40 10.16 -12.34
N ALA A 219 -7.39 10.09 -11.47
CA ALA A 219 -6.64 11.27 -11.07
C ALA A 219 -5.87 11.90 -12.24
N ASN A 220 -5.35 11.08 -13.15
CA ASN A 220 -4.70 11.57 -14.37
C ASN A 220 -5.69 12.24 -15.31
N GLU A 221 -6.86 11.65 -15.56
CA GLU A 221 -7.92 12.25 -16.39
C GLU A 221 -8.38 13.59 -15.83
N GLU A 222 -8.60 13.68 -14.52
CA GLU A 222 -8.95 14.94 -13.85
C GLU A 222 -7.84 15.98 -14.00
N ARG A 223 -6.58 15.58 -13.82
CA ARG A 223 -5.42 16.46 -14.01
C ARG A 223 -5.33 16.98 -15.44
N LEU A 224 -5.54 16.13 -16.44
CA LEU A 224 -5.55 16.53 -17.85
C LEU A 224 -6.66 17.55 -18.10
N ARG A 225 -7.87 17.30 -17.59
CA ARG A 225 -9.00 18.22 -17.73
C ARG A 225 -8.72 19.59 -17.11
N LEU A 226 -8.15 19.62 -15.90
CA LEU A 226 -7.75 20.86 -15.24
C LEU A 226 -6.67 21.60 -16.03
N GLN A 227 -5.69 20.88 -16.59
CA GLN A 227 -4.66 21.48 -17.45
C GLN A 227 -5.26 22.11 -18.70
N GLU A 228 -6.20 21.44 -19.38
CA GLU A 228 -6.89 22.00 -20.54
C GLU A 228 -7.69 23.26 -20.19
N GLN A 229 -8.35 23.28 -19.03
CA GLN A 229 -9.05 24.47 -18.54
C GLN A 229 -8.08 25.63 -18.28
N VAL A 230 -6.94 25.37 -17.65
CA VAL A 230 -5.90 26.39 -17.41
C VAL A 230 -5.35 26.94 -18.73
N ILE A 231 -5.04 26.08 -19.70
CA ILE A 231 -4.56 26.49 -21.04
C ILE A 231 -5.60 27.37 -21.73
N THR A 232 -6.87 26.98 -21.69
CA THR A 232 -7.98 27.73 -22.31
C THR A 232 -8.12 29.12 -21.66
N MET A 233 -8.08 29.18 -20.32
CA MET A 233 -8.15 30.44 -19.58
C MET A 233 -6.95 31.34 -19.89
N GLN A 234 -5.74 30.79 -19.92
CA GLN A 234 -4.54 31.54 -20.29
C GLN A 234 -4.64 32.11 -21.72
N ALA A 235 -5.14 31.33 -22.67
CA ALA A 235 -5.36 31.78 -24.04
C ALA A 235 -6.38 32.94 -24.13
N GLN A 236 -7.47 32.89 -23.34
CA GLN A 236 -8.45 33.96 -23.26
C GLN A 236 -7.85 35.24 -22.66
N ILE A 237 -7.14 35.14 -21.53
CA ILE A 237 -6.47 36.29 -20.90
C ILE A 237 -5.46 36.92 -21.87
N LEU A 238 -4.65 36.09 -22.55
CA LEU A 238 -3.72 36.57 -23.57
C LEU A 238 -4.47 37.31 -24.69
N ALA A 239 -5.60 36.80 -25.18
CA ALA A 239 -6.39 37.48 -26.20
C ALA A 239 -6.98 38.82 -25.73
N GLU A 240 -7.37 38.95 -24.47
CA GLU A 240 -7.88 40.22 -23.90
C GLU A 240 -6.77 41.27 -23.77
N VAL A 241 -5.61 40.90 -23.23
CA VAL A 241 -4.52 41.84 -22.91
C VAL A 241 -3.77 42.34 -24.16
N SER A 242 -3.88 41.64 -25.28
CA SER A 242 -3.00 41.85 -26.44
C SER A 242 -3.34 43.03 -27.37
N THR A 243 -4.57 43.55 -27.35
CA THR A 243 -5.02 44.62 -28.26
C THR A 243 -5.99 45.58 -27.58
N PRO A 244 -5.51 46.34 -26.55
CA PRO A 244 -6.37 47.26 -25.82
C PRO A 244 -6.80 48.43 -26.71
N LEU A 245 -8.09 48.78 -26.68
CA LEU A 245 -8.63 49.98 -27.33
C LEU A 245 -9.10 50.95 -26.23
N ILE A 246 -8.30 51.98 -26.00
CA ILE A 246 -8.41 52.89 -24.85
C ILE A 246 -9.14 54.17 -25.30
N PRO A 247 -10.34 54.49 -24.78
CA PRO A 247 -10.97 55.78 -25.01
C PRO A 247 -10.24 56.88 -24.24
N LEU A 248 -9.78 57.91 -24.94
CA LEU A 248 -9.18 59.09 -24.31
C LEU A 248 -10.24 60.15 -23.97
N ASN A 249 -11.29 60.22 -24.79
CA ASN A 249 -12.51 61.00 -24.58
C ASN A 249 -13.63 60.45 -25.50
N ASP A 250 -14.79 61.09 -25.52
CA ASP A 250 -15.97 60.65 -26.29
C ASP A 250 -15.73 60.52 -27.81
N LYS A 251 -14.68 61.16 -28.33
CA LYS A 251 -14.41 61.26 -29.77
C LYS A 251 -13.03 60.73 -30.18
N VAL A 252 -12.10 60.48 -29.25
CA VAL A 252 -10.75 59.94 -29.53
C VAL A 252 -10.58 58.54 -28.93
N LEU A 253 -10.14 57.61 -29.78
CA LEU A 253 -9.65 56.30 -29.36
C LEU A 253 -8.14 56.19 -29.54
N LEU A 254 -7.48 55.51 -28.62
CA LEU A 254 -6.08 55.12 -28.69
C LEU A 254 -5.98 53.61 -28.75
N MET A 255 -5.27 53.10 -29.75
CA MET A 255 -4.90 51.70 -29.84
C MET A 255 -3.37 51.56 -29.84
N PRO A 256 -2.76 51.24 -28.69
CA PRO A 256 -1.35 50.90 -28.65
C PRO A 256 -1.14 49.46 -29.13
N LEU A 257 -0.18 49.29 -30.03
CA LEU A 257 0.23 48.00 -30.57
C LEU A 257 1.51 47.58 -29.86
N VAL A 258 1.45 46.44 -29.17
CA VAL A 258 2.55 45.95 -28.32
C VAL A 258 2.89 44.51 -28.66
N GLY A 259 4.19 44.25 -28.81
CA GLY A 259 4.74 42.92 -29.05
C GLY A 259 4.78 42.53 -30.53
N ALA A 260 4.88 41.22 -30.79
CA ALA A 260 4.87 40.70 -32.15
C ALA A 260 3.48 40.88 -32.78
N PHE A 261 3.44 41.50 -33.95
CA PHE A 261 2.23 41.73 -34.72
C PHE A 261 2.08 40.65 -35.79
N ASP A 262 1.78 39.42 -35.37
CA ASP A 262 1.53 38.31 -36.30
C ASP A 262 0.18 38.43 -37.03
N SER A 263 -0.05 37.59 -38.03
CA SER A 263 -1.24 37.63 -38.88
C SER A 263 -2.55 37.43 -38.11
N GLN A 264 -2.56 36.59 -37.07
CA GLN A 264 -3.74 36.32 -36.25
C GLN A 264 -4.09 37.52 -35.36
N ARG A 265 -3.08 38.10 -34.69
CA ARG A 265 -3.24 39.32 -33.90
C ARG A 265 -3.65 40.51 -34.74
N THR A 266 -3.13 40.59 -35.96
CA THR A 266 -3.45 41.64 -36.92
C THR A 266 -4.95 41.68 -37.20
N GLN A 267 -5.56 40.54 -37.55
CA GLN A 267 -6.99 40.48 -37.87
C GLN A 267 -7.87 40.87 -36.67
N LEU A 268 -7.54 40.37 -35.48
CA LEU A 268 -8.25 40.73 -34.24
C LEU A 268 -8.09 42.22 -33.90
N THR A 269 -6.91 42.80 -34.16
CA THR A 269 -6.64 44.23 -33.97
C THR A 269 -7.53 45.08 -34.85
N VAL A 270 -7.59 44.78 -36.15
CA VAL A 270 -8.43 45.52 -37.10
C VAL A 270 -9.90 45.40 -36.73
N GLU A 271 -10.37 44.20 -36.41
CA GLU A 271 -11.77 43.97 -36.02
C GLU A 271 -12.16 44.79 -34.78
N ARG A 272 -11.36 44.70 -33.70
CA ARG A 272 -11.61 45.47 -32.47
C ARG A 272 -11.56 46.97 -32.71
N LEU A 273 -10.63 47.45 -33.52
CA LEU A 273 -10.50 48.86 -33.87
C LEU A 273 -11.77 49.36 -34.59
N LEU A 274 -12.19 48.67 -35.65
CA LEU A 274 -13.35 49.06 -36.44
C LEU A 274 -14.65 49.00 -35.62
N HIS A 275 -14.82 47.95 -34.82
CA HIS A 275 -15.97 47.81 -33.94
C HIS A 275 -16.02 48.94 -32.92
N GLY A 276 -14.91 49.23 -32.24
CA GLY A 276 -14.87 50.29 -31.23
C GLY A 276 -15.03 51.69 -31.81
N VAL A 277 -14.55 51.95 -33.03
CA VAL A 277 -14.81 53.20 -33.77
C VAL A 277 -16.30 53.36 -34.05
N ALA A 278 -16.96 52.31 -34.54
CA ALA A 278 -18.38 52.34 -34.86
C ALA A 278 -19.26 52.50 -33.61
N GLU A 279 -19.00 51.71 -32.57
CA GLU A 279 -19.77 51.74 -31.32
C GLU A 279 -19.67 53.10 -30.61
N ARG A 280 -18.45 53.64 -30.52
CA ARG A 280 -18.19 54.90 -29.79
C ARG A 280 -18.34 56.13 -30.66
N ARG A 281 -18.58 55.97 -31.97
CA ARG A 281 -18.65 57.06 -32.96
C ARG A 281 -17.43 57.99 -32.88
N ALA A 282 -16.26 57.38 -32.71
CA ALA A 282 -15.01 58.11 -32.60
C ALA A 282 -14.73 58.87 -33.91
N THR A 283 -14.33 60.14 -33.80
CA THR A 283 -13.95 60.96 -34.96
C THR A 283 -12.45 60.94 -35.21
N VAL A 284 -11.65 60.54 -34.22
CA VAL A 284 -10.19 60.40 -34.33
C VAL A 284 -9.72 59.10 -33.68
N VAL A 285 -8.81 58.41 -34.35
CA VAL A 285 -8.15 57.19 -33.87
C VAL A 285 -6.65 57.41 -33.88
N ILE A 286 -6.01 57.19 -32.74
CA ILE A 286 -4.56 57.18 -32.59
C ILE A 286 -4.09 55.73 -32.62
N LEU A 287 -3.28 55.38 -33.61
CA LEU A 287 -2.56 54.11 -33.67
C LEU A 287 -1.15 54.35 -33.16
N ASP A 288 -0.80 53.75 -32.03
CA ASP A 288 0.54 53.86 -31.45
C ASP A 288 1.34 52.58 -31.71
N ILE A 289 2.40 52.69 -32.52
CA ILE A 289 3.26 51.55 -32.88
C ILE A 289 4.59 51.56 -32.11
N THR A 290 4.71 52.37 -31.05
CA THR A 290 5.93 52.48 -30.23
C THR A 290 6.40 51.11 -29.70
N GLY A 291 5.46 50.21 -29.39
CA GLY A 291 5.68 48.87 -28.86
C GLY A 291 5.88 47.76 -29.90
N VAL A 292 5.95 48.09 -31.20
CA VAL A 292 6.17 47.14 -32.31
C VAL A 292 7.63 47.23 -32.76
N PRO A 293 8.51 46.28 -32.39
CA PRO A 293 9.96 46.39 -32.62
C PRO A 293 10.36 46.15 -34.08
N ILE A 294 9.60 45.34 -34.82
CA ILE A 294 9.89 44.97 -36.21
C ILE A 294 8.59 45.11 -37.01
N VAL A 295 8.64 45.87 -38.10
CA VAL A 295 7.54 46.00 -39.07
C VAL A 295 8.02 45.39 -40.37
N ASP A 296 7.41 44.28 -40.77
CA ASP A 296 7.60 43.68 -42.08
C ASP A 296 6.52 44.14 -43.08
N THR A 297 6.54 43.59 -44.28
CA THR A 297 5.58 43.90 -45.35
C THR A 297 4.14 43.56 -44.99
N HIS A 298 3.91 42.49 -44.23
CA HIS A 298 2.58 42.04 -43.85
C HIS A 298 1.98 42.96 -42.78
N VAL A 299 2.75 43.26 -41.73
CA VAL A 299 2.39 44.18 -40.65
C VAL A 299 2.05 45.56 -41.21
N ALA A 300 2.92 46.11 -42.05
CA ALA A 300 2.70 47.41 -42.67
C ALA A 300 1.43 47.45 -43.52
N SER A 301 1.22 46.44 -44.38
CA SER A 301 0.00 46.36 -45.19
C SER A 301 -1.25 46.36 -44.33
N ALA A 302 -1.25 45.61 -43.23
CA ALA A 302 -2.41 45.52 -42.38
C ALA A 302 -2.68 46.77 -41.55
N LEU A 303 -1.65 47.46 -41.05
CA LEU A 303 -1.78 48.78 -40.41
C LEU A 303 -2.43 49.79 -41.37
N MET A 304 -2.03 49.75 -42.63
CA MET A 304 -2.59 50.62 -43.66
C MET A 304 -4.02 50.28 -44.02
N GLN A 305 -4.34 48.99 -44.14
CA GLN A 305 -5.72 48.54 -44.33
C GLN A 305 -6.61 48.97 -43.16
N ALA A 306 -6.14 48.81 -41.92
CA ALA A 306 -6.84 49.26 -40.72
C ALA A 306 -7.08 50.78 -40.77
N ALA A 307 -6.04 51.57 -41.07
CA ALA A 307 -6.15 53.01 -41.16
C ALA A 307 -7.13 53.46 -42.28
N GLN A 308 -7.11 52.79 -43.43
CA GLN A 308 -8.05 53.06 -44.51
C GLN A 308 -9.49 52.70 -44.13
N ALA A 309 -9.70 51.54 -43.50
CA ALA A 309 -11.01 51.09 -43.05
C ALA A 309 -11.60 52.05 -42.00
N VAL A 310 -10.79 52.53 -41.04
CA VAL A 310 -11.21 53.56 -40.07
C VAL A 310 -11.63 54.85 -40.76
N ARG A 311 -10.92 55.27 -41.81
CA ARG A 311 -11.30 56.45 -42.61
C ARG A 311 -12.61 56.25 -43.38
N LEU A 312 -12.88 55.04 -43.88
CA LEU A 312 -14.17 54.71 -44.50
C LEU A 312 -15.33 54.79 -43.49
N LEU A 313 -15.07 54.54 -42.21
CA LEU A 313 -16.03 54.76 -41.12
C LEU A 313 -16.17 56.24 -40.71
N GLY A 314 -15.46 57.17 -41.38
CA GLY A 314 -15.56 58.61 -41.15
C GLY A 314 -14.64 59.16 -40.07
N ALA A 315 -13.72 58.37 -39.54
CA ALA A 315 -12.77 58.81 -38.52
C ALA A 315 -11.38 59.16 -39.11
N GLN A 316 -10.73 60.17 -38.56
CA GLN A 316 -9.35 60.52 -38.90
C GLN A 316 -8.37 59.59 -38.18
N VAL A 317 -7.26 59.23 -38.84
CA VAL A 317 -6.23 58.36 -38.25
C VAL A 317 -4.96 59.15 -38.00
N VAL A 318 -4.42 59.03 -36.79
CA VAL A 318 -3.13 59.58 -36.36
C VAL A 318 -2.20 58.41 -36.03
N LEU A 319 -1.12 58.28 -36.77
CA LEU A 319 -0.08 57.28 -36.51
C LEU A 319 1.00 57.90 -35.62
N THR A 320 1.38 57.20 -34.55
CA THR A 320 2.40 57.62 -33.57
C THR A 320 3.42 56.53 -33.32
N GLY A 321 4.62 56.90 -32.87
CA GLY A 321 5.64 55.92 -32.48
C GLY A 321 6.45 55.31 -33.63
N ILE A 322 6.43 55.93 -34.82
CA ILE A 322 7.20 55.45 -35.97
C ILE A 322 8.70 55.62 -35.71
N ARG A 323 9.42 54.51 -35.60
CA ARG A 323 10.89 54.49 -35.49
C ARG A 323 11.56 54.69 -36.85
N PRO A 324 12.81 55.17 -36.92
CA PRO A 324 13.52 55.39 -38.19
C PRO A 324 13.55 54.17 -39.10
N GLU A 325 13.75 52.98 -38.54
CA GLU A 325 13.82 51.72 -39.29
C GLU A 325 12.45 51.37 -39.91
N VAL A 326 11.37 51.61 -39.16
CA VAL A 326 9.99 51.40 -39.64
C VAL A 326 9.65 52.39 -40.75
N ALA A 327 10.06 53.65 -40.60
CA ALA A 327 9.84 54.68 -41.63
C ALA A 327 10.54 54.31 -42.94
N GLN A 328 11.78 53.82 -42.89
CA GLN A 328 12.52 53.34 -44.06
C GLN A 328 11.81 52.17 -44.73
N THR A 329 11.32 51.20 -43.96
CA THR A 329 10.55 50.07 -44.49
C THR A 329 9.27 50.55 -45.20
N LEU A 330 8.46 51.41 -44.56
CA LEU A 330 7.23 51.95 -45.15
C LEU A 330 7.47 52.66 -46.48
N VAL A 331 8.53 53.47 -46.55
CA VAL A 331 8.93 54.15 -47.79
C VAL A 331 9.44 53.15 -48.83
N GLY A 332 10.28 52.20 -48.45
CA GLY A 332 10.83 51.16 -49.34
C GLY A 332 9.76 50.27 -49.96
N MET A 333 8.62 50.10 -49.29
CA MET A 333 7.46 49.35 -49.79
C MET A 333 6.50 50.17 -50.66
N GLY A 334 6.73 51.48 -50.81
CA GLY A 334 5.85 52.37 -51.56
C GLY A 334 4.48 52.61 -50.90
N VAL A 335 4.39 52.46 -49.57
CA VAL A 335 3.15 52.69 -48.83
C VAL A 335 2.80 54.19 -48.83
N SER A 336 1.62 54.54 -49.32
CA SER A 336 1.12 55.93 -49.27
C SER A 336 0.42 56.22 -47.94
N LEU A 337 0.98 57.16 -47.18
CA LEU A 337 0.35 57.72 -45.96
C LEU A 337 -0.60 58.89 -46.25
N GLN A 338 -1.02 59.08 -47.51
CA GLN A 338 -1.87 60.19 -47.88
C GLN A 338 -3.21 60.15 -47.11
N GLY A 339 -3.50 61.22 -46.37
CA GLY A 339 -4.69 61.33 -45.52
C GLY A 339 -4.56 60.65 -44.14
N ILE A 340 -3.38 60.21 -43.75
CA ILE A 340 -3.05 59.74 -42.40
C ILE A 340 -2.09 60.74 -41.77
N ALA A 341 -2.44 61.31 -40.62
CA ALA A 341 -1.53 62.20 -39.90
C ALA A 341 -0.47 61.38 -39.17
N SER A 342 0.79 61.83 -39.17
CA SER A 342 1.87 61.19 -38.41
C SER A 342 2.43 62.14 -37.37
N ARG A 343 2.68 61.64 -36.15
CA ARG A 343 3.31 62.39 -35.04
C ARG A 343 4.41 61.55 -34.40
N GLY A 344 5.51 62.18 -34.02
CA GLY A 344 6.69 61.48 -33.51
C GLY A 344 6.48 60.80 -32.15
N THR A 345 5.56 61.30 -31.32
CA THR A 345 5.27 60.76 -29.99
C THR A 345 3.76 60.61 -29.79
N LEU A 346 3.37 59.68 -28.92
CA LEU A 346 1.97 59.52 -28.51
C LEU A 346 1.40 60.84 -27.94
N GLN A 347 2.17 61.55 -27.11
CA GLN A 347 1.77 62.84 -26.57
C GLN A 347 1.39 63.84 -27.68
N SER A 348 2.25 64.01 -28.69
CA SER A 348 1.99 64.90 -29.81
C SER A 348 0.79 64.43 -30.66
N GLY A 349 0.57 63.11 -30.75
CA GLY A 349 -0.62 62.53 -31.36
C GLY A 349 -1.91 62.88 -30.63
N ILE A 350 -1.90 62.82 -29.29
CA ILE A 350 -3.04 63.19 -28.44
C ILE A 350 -3.35 64.68 -28.56
N GLU A 351 -2.34 65.53 -28.47
CA GLU A 351 -2.47 66.99 -28.63
C GLU A 351 -3.06 67.33 -30.01
N TYR A 352 -2.54 66.69 -31.06
CA TYR A 352 -3.08 66.87 -32.41
C TYR A 352 -4.52 66.39 -32.52
N ALA A 353 -4.84 65.20 -32.03
CA ALA A 353 -6.19 64.64 -32.10
C ALA A 353 -7.23 65.56 -31.45
N ASN A 354 -6.90 66.17 -30.31
CA ASN A 354 -7.78 67.14 -29.64
C ASN A 354 -7.92 68.46 -30.40
N SER A 355 -6.94 68.84 -31.23
CA SER A 355 -6.98 70.09 -32.01
C SER A 355 -7.85 70.03 -33.28
N ILE A 356 -8.22 68.82 -33.71
CA ILE A 356 -8.95 68.56 -34.98
C ILE A 356 -10.35 67.96 -34.76
N GLN A 357 -10.79 67.91 -33.50
CA GLN A 357 -12.16 67.57 -33.11
C GLN A 357 -13.12 68.72 -33.34
#